data_AF-A0A9P4T9G3-F1
#
_entry.id   AF-A0A9P4T9G3-F1
#
_cell.length_a   1.000
_cell.length_b   1.000
_cell.length_c   1.000
_cell.angle_alpha   90.00
_cell.angle_beta   90.00
_cell.angle_gamma   90.00
#
_symmetry.space_group_name_H-M   'P 1'
#
loop_
_entity.id
_entity.type
_entity.pdbx_description
1 polymer ?
#
loop_
_entity_poly.entity_id
_entity_poly.type
_entity_poly.pdbx_seq_one_letter_code
_entity_poly.pdbx_strand_id
1 'polypeptide(L)'
;MFVDNQMYFRCQTSRYAEDLIDPTNNYTDPLDSESFGGSLLPLYVKLEEPVQDWGDILMYYSERTFSNQNDVQLAMAGITRRVSERMKCPFFQRLPTATFDVFFLFHTQSMILRKRRGFPSYTWTGWIGRVICDNSTETNDWLRFHTWIIWYKRSSAGITNPIWDIVANDSFPAHDESVLGYRERSGFGVRHCIQSLRTTPSDNPISSRDPPDYPMLQFWTMALDFTISWSDVMNGTAYVLDRSGIKCGKVAMDGLEDDGFF
;
A
#
# COMPACT_ATOMS: atom_id res chain seq x y z
N MET A 1 12.31 22.97 6.45
CA MET A 1 11.64 22.39 7.63
C MET A 1 11.51 23.51 8.64
N PHE A 2 10.37 23.62 9.33
CA PHE A 2 10.16 24.65 10.35
C PHE A 2 10.07 23.94 11.71
N VAL A 3 11.01 24.24 12.61
CA VAL A 3 11.11 23.66 13.96
C VAL A 3 11.49 24.79 14.91
N ASP A 4 10.90 24.83 16.10
CA ASP A 4 11.22 25.81 17.15
C ASP A 4 11.25 27.28 16.67
N ASN A 5 10.26 27.62 15.84
CA ASN A 5 10.09 28.95 15.28
C ASN A 5 11.22 29.40 14.33
N GLN A 6 11.98 28.44 13.78
CA GLN A 6 13.05 28.67 12.80
C GLN A 6 12.90 27.87 11.52
N MET A 7 13.30 28.47 10.41
CA MET A 7 13.29 27.86 9.08
C MET A 7 14.65 27.25 8.70
N TYR A 8 14.67 25.93 8.53
CA TYR A 8 15.83 25.16 8.06
C TYR A 8 15.69 24.73 6.60
N PHE A 9 16.74 24.95 5.82
CA PHE A 9 16.91 24.46 4.46
C PHE A 9 18.00 23.38 4.43
N ARG A 10 17.75 22.28 3.72
CA ARG A 10 18.73 21.20 3.57
C ARG A 10 18.78 20.77 2.11
N CYS A 11 19.99 20.74 1.55
CA CYS A 11 20.31 20.02 0.33
C CYS A 11 21.21 18.80 0.66
N GLN A 12 21.61 18.05 -0.36
CA GLN A 12 22.45 16.85 -0.18
C GLN A 12 23.84 17.17 0.38
N THR A 13 24.34 18.39 0.15
CA THR A 13 25.71 18.81 0.47
C THR A 13 25.80 19.95 1.48
N SER A 14 24.68 20.59 1.85
CA SER A 14 24.69 21.76 2.72
C SER A 14 23.37 21.90 3.46
N ARG A 15 23.44 22.49 4.66
CA ARG A 15 22.28 22.89 5.44
C ARG A 15 22.41 24.38 5.77
N TYR A 16 21.32 25.10 5.61
CA TYR A 16 21.21 26.52 5.91
C TYR A 16 20.06 26.70 6.89
N ALA A 17 20.21 27.59 7.85
CA ALA A 17 19.13 28.06 8.70
C ALA A 17 19.17 29.59 8.68
N GLU A 18 18.03 30.25 8.88
CA GLU A 18 17.95 31.71 8.79
C GLU A 18 18.83 32.44 9.81
N ASP A 19 19.19 31.75 10.88
CA ASP A 19 20.07 32.18 11.97
C ASP A 19 21.55 31.82 11.77
N LEU A 20 21.89 31.04 10.74
CA LEU A 20 23.27 30.68 10.41
C LEU A 20 23.88 31.70 9.43
N ILE A 21 24.44 32.76 10.00
CA ILE A 21 25.34 33.69 9.33
C ILE A 21 26.76 33.16 9.57
N ASP A 22 27.39 32.58 8.54
CA ASP A 22 28.77 32.05 8.50
C ASP A 22 28.93 30.52 8.76
N PRO A 23 29.33 29.70 7.76
CA PRO A 23 29.51 28.26 7.89
C PRO A 23 30.89 27.84 8.43
N THR A 24 31.65 28.73 9.08
CA THR A 24 33.04 28.43 9.46
C THR A 24 33.20 27.94 10.91
N ASN A 25 33.59 26.67 11.00
CA ASN A 25 34.31 25.98 12.08
C ASN A 25 33.70 25.94 13.49
N ASN A 26 33.39 24.71 13.91
CA ASN A 26 33.12 24.26 15.28
C ASN A 26 31.68 24.43 15.79
N TYR A 27 30.70 24.22 14.93
CA TYR A 27 29.38 23.83 15.42
C TYR A 27 29.39 22.34 15.76
N THR A 28 29.36 22.00 17.05
CA THR A 28 29.02 20.64 17.48
C THR A 28 27.54 20.46 17.17
N ASP A 29 27.22 19.59 16.22
CA ASP A 29 25.86 19.41 15.73
C ASP A 29 24.97 18.94 16.90
N PRO A 30 23.91 19.66 17.30
CA PRO A 30 22.90 19.13 18.21
C PRO A 30 22.25 17.85 17.66
N LEU A 31 22.41 17.58 16.36
CA LEU A 31 21.96 16.39 15.63
C LEU A 31 23.01 15.26 15.57
N ASP A 32 24.24 15.46 16.07
CA ASP A 32 25.23 14.37 16.30
C ASP A 32 24.97 13.65 17.63
N SER A 33 24.08 14.20 18.48
CA SER A 33 23.56 13.43 19.61
C SER A 33 22.61 12.36 19.08
N GLU A 34 22.87 11.10 19.46
CA GLU A 34 22.08 9.88 19.19
C GLU A 34 20.64 9.92 19.75
N SER A 35 20.08 11.11 19.95
CA SER A 35 18.74 11.38 20.48
C SER A 35 17.82 11.95 19.40
N PHE A 36 17.74 11.29 18.25
CA PHE A 36 16.56 11.47 17.38
C PHE A 36 15.42 10.58 17.87
N GLY A 37 14.63 11.12 18.79
CA GLY A 37 13.20 10.81 18.87
C GLY A 37 12.40 11.39 17.68
N GLY A 38 13.05 11.67 16.54
CA GLY A 38 12.50 12.38 15.41
C GLY A 38 12.74 11.66 14.07
N SER A 39 11.70 11.65 13.25
CA SER A 39 11.61 11.17 11.86
C SER A 39 12.91 10.76 11.15
N LEU A 40 13.04 9.46 10.82
CA LEU A 40 14.10 8.89 9.96
C LEU A 40 13.98 9.24 8.47
N LEU A 41 12.95 10.02 8.06
CA LEU A 41 12.74 10.47 6.68
C LEU A 41 14.01 10.88 5.89
N PRO A 42 15.00 11.60 6.47
CA PRO A 42 16.20 11.97 5.71
C PRO A 42 17.03 10.78 5.19
N LEU A 43 16.94 9.61 5.82
CA LEU A 43 17.64 8.40 5.38
C LEU A 43 16.99 7.83 4.11
N TYR A 44 15.67 7.80 4.06
CA TYR A 44 14.89 7.19 2.97
C TYR A 44 14.81 8.04 1.68
N VAL A 45 15.19 9.32 1.74
CA VAL A 45 15.19 10.22 0.56
C VAL A 45 16.22 9.81 -0.51
N LYS A 46 17.17 8.93 -0.17
CA LYS A 46 18.13 8.36 -1.12
C LYS A 46 17.50 7.30 -2.03
N LEU A 47 16.41 6.66 -1.61
CA LEU A 47 15.73 5.62 -2.37
C LEU A 47 16.69 4.50 -2.78
N GLU A 48 17.45 3.99 -1.80
CA GLU A 48 18.37 2.86 -1.99
C GLU A 48 17.55 1.56 -2.13
N GLU A 49 16.52 1.40 -1.30
CA GLU A 49 15.55 0.33 -1.34
C GLU A 49 14.15 0.91 -1.58
N PRO A 50 13.81 1.32 -2.82
CA PRO A 50 12.71 2.24 -3.07
C PRO A 50 11.33 1.76 -2.58
N VAL A 51 11.08 0.45 -2.53
CA VAL A 51 9.83 -0.12 -1.99
C VAL A 51 9.77 0.02 -0.47
N GLN A 52 10.85 -0.33 0.23
CA GLN A 52 10.89 -0.17 1.68
C GLN A 52 10.87 1.29 2.07
N ASP A 53 11.75 2.08 1.44
CA ASP A 53 11.85 3.52 1.64
C ASP A 53 10.50 4.23 1.42
N TRP A 54 9.71 3.80 0.43
CA TRP A 54 8.37 4.35 0.20
C TRP A 54 7.39 4.01 1.34
N GLY A 55 7.42 2.78 1.86
CA GLY A 55 6.61 2.38 3.01
C GLY A 55 6.92 3.23 4.25
N ASP A 56 8.20 3.41 4.55
CA ASP A 56 8.64 4.25 5.67
C ASP A 56 8.26 5.71 5.47
N ILE A 57 8.46 6.23 4.26
CA ILE A 57 8.02 7.59 3.91
C ILE A 57 6.51 7.75 4.14
N LEU A 58 5.69 6.79 3.71
CA LEU A 58 4.24 6.81 3.93
C LEU A 58 3.89 6.78 5.43
N MET A 59 4.58 5.96 6.21
CA MET A 59 4.37 5.88 7.66
C MET A 59 4.58 7.24 8.33
N TYR A 60 5.72 7.89 8.09
CA TYR A 60 5.99 9.22 8.69
C TYR A 60 5.10 10.33 8.12
N TYR A 61 4.66 10.21 6.87
CA TYR A 61 3.90 11.27 6.21
C TYR A 61 2.40 11.22 6.52
N SER A 62 1.83 10.03 6.62
CA SER A 62 0.40 9.80 6.89
C SER A 62 -0.04 10.28 8.27
N GLU A 63 0.89 10.32 9.23
CA GLU A 63 0.66 10.87 10.57
C GLU A 63 0.52 12.40 10.59
N ARG A 64 0.97 13.09 9.55
CA ARG A 64 0.95 14.55 9.53
C ARG A 64 -0.48 15.08 9.43
N THR A 65 -0.74 16.15 10.19
CA THR A 65 -1.99 16.90 10.11
C THR A 65 -1.87 17.98 9.05
N PHE A 66 -2.81 18.02 8.10
CA PHE A 66 -2.89 19.03 7.05
C PHE A 66 -3.91 20.10 7.42
N SER A 67 -3.54 21.39 7.32
CA SER A 67 -4.49 22.50 7.47
C SER A 67 -5.60 22.42 6.42
N ASN A 68 -5.24 22.07 5.18
CA ASN A 68 -6.16 21.77 4.10
C ASN A 68 -6.01 20.30 3.69
N GLN A 69 -7.05 19.50 3.94
CA GLN A 69 -7.02 18.05 3.69
C GLN A 69 -6.86 17.70 2.21
N ASN A 70 -7.19 18.63 1.30
CA ASN A 70 -7.05 18.44 -0.14
C ASN A 70 -5.58 18.44 -0.61
N ASP A 71 -4.67 18.99 0.19
CA ASP A 71 -3.27 19.16 -0.20
C ASP A 71 -2.44 17.89 -0.02
N VAL A 72 -2.98 16.84 0.59
CA VAL A 72 -2.24 15.59 0.88
C VAL A 72 -1.59 14.95 -0.34
N GLN A 73 -2.27 15.01 -1.49
CA GLN A 73 -1.74 14.48 -2.73
C GLN A 73 -0.67 15.40 -3.34
N LEU A 74 -0.87 16.72 -3.23
CA LEU A 74 0.07 17.72 -3.76
C LEU A 74 1.37 17.72 -2.97
N ALA A 75 1.26 17.61 -1.66
CA ALA A 75 2.38 17.74 -0.75
C ALA A 75 3.33 16.51 -0.77
N MET A 76 2.93 15.41 -1.44
CA MET A 76 3.80 14.26 -1.76
C MET A 76 4.21 14.18 -3.23
N ALA A 77 3.74 15.08 -4.09
CA ALA A 77 3.93 14.95 -5.54
C ALA A 77 5.41 14.85 -5.95
N GLY A 78 6.28 15.64 -5.34
CA GLY A 78 7.72 15.61 -5.60
C GLY A 78 8.39 14.29 -5.19
N ILE A 79 8.01 13.75 -4.03
CA ILE A 79 8.56 12.47 -3.54
C ILE A 79 8.03 11.31 -4.37
N THR A 80 6.71 11.27 -4.63
CA THR A 80 6.08 10.27 -5.51
C THR A 80 6.77 10.21 -6.87
N ARG A 81 7.12 11.35 -7.47
CA ARG A 81 7.84 11.38 -8.74
C ARG A 81 9.19 10.68 -8.66
N ARG A 82 10.01 11.01 -7.65
CA ARG A 82 11.34 10.40 -7.47
C ARG A 82 11.25 8.90 -7.21
N VAL A 83 10.26 8.48 -6.43
CA VAL A 83 10.00 7.06 -6.14
C VAL A 83 9.55 6.33 -7.41
N SER A 84 8.66 6.92 -8.20
CA SER A 84 8.22 6.39 -9.51
C SER A 84 9.39 6.19 -10.47
N GLU A 85 10.30 7.17 -10.57
CA GLU A 85 11.51 7.06 -11.38
C GLU A 85 12.43 5.92 -10.88
N ARG A 86 12.59 5.77 -9.56
CA ARG A 86 13.46 4.74 -8.96
C ARG A 86 12.89 3.33 -9.07
N MET A 87 11.58 3.18 -8.88
CA MET A 87 10.84 1.92 -9.04
C MET A 87 10.56 1.57 -10.50
N LYS A 88 10.79 2.50 -11.44
CA LYS A 88 10.50 2.35 -12.88
C LYS A 88 9.05 1.93 -13.14
N CYS A 89 8.11 2.47 -12.35
CA CYS A 89 6.69 2.21 -12.51
C CYS A 89 5.84 3.46 -12.26
N PRO A 90 4.68 3.60 -12.93
CA PRO A 90 3.74 4.67 -12.65
C PRO A 90 3.07 4.46 -11.29
N PHE A 91 2.37 5.50 -10.85
CA PHE A 91 1.58 5.47 -9.63
C PHE A 91 0.10 5.61 -9.97
N PHE A 92 -0.74 4.79 -9.35
CA PHE A 92 -2.19 4.91 -9.39
C PHE A 92 -2.69 5.39 -8.03
N GLN A 93 -3.32 6.56 -7.98
CA GLN A 93 -3.82 7.16 -6.73
C GLN A 93 -2.78 7.14 -5.59
N ARG A 94 -1.52 7.48 -5.91
CA ARG A 94 -0.37 7.52 -4.98
C ARG A 94 0.10 6.15 -4.47
N LEU A 95 -0.27 5.06 -5.12
CA LEU A 95 0.29 3.73 -4.90
C LEU A 95 1.10 3.28 -6.14
N PRO A 96 2.29 2.68 -5.97
CA PRO A 96 3.09 2.18 -7.08
C PRO A 96 2.36 1.03 -7.76
N THR A 97 2.24 1.05 -9.09
CA THR A 97 1.46 0.04 -9.81
C THR A 97 2.15 -1.32 -9.86
N ALA A 98 3.49 -1.35 -9.89
CA ALA A 98 4.25 -2.61 -9.97
C ALA A 98 4.22 -3.43 -8.68
N THR A 99 3.93 -2.80 -7.54
CA THR A 99 3.90 -3.41 -6.20
C THR A 99 2.62 -3.04 -5.46
N PHE A 100 1.51 -2.92 -6.20
CA PHE A 100 0.27 -2.34 -5.71
C PHE A 100 -0.27 -3.02 -4.43
N ASP A 101 -0.23 -4.36 -4.37
CA ASP A 101 -0.72 -5.16 -3.23
C ASP A 101 0.07 -4.86 -1.95
N VAL A 102 1.39 -4.59 -2.04
CA VAL A 102 2.24 -4.23 -0.88
C VAL A 102 1.72 -2.97 -0.19
N PHE A 103 1.27 -1.98 -0.96
CA PHE A 103 0.82 -0.70 -0.42
C PHE A 103 -0.69 -0.57 -0.33
N PHE A 104 -1.44 -1.51 -0.91
CA PHE A 104 -2.89 -1.59 -0.77
C PHE A 104 -3.27 -2.27 0.54
N LEU A 105 -2.52 -3.28 0.99
CA LEU A 105 -2.72 -4.00 2.25
C LEU A 105 -2.13 -3.28 3.47
N PHE A 106 -2.12 -1.94 3.44
CA PHE A 106 -1.65 -1.17 4.58
C PHE A 106 -2.57 -1.37 5.79
N HIS A 107 -1.99 -1.31 6.98
CA HIS A 107 -2.71 -1.37 8.23
C HIS A 107 -2.29 -0.20 9.14
N THR A 108 -2.72 -0.24 10.39
CA THR A 108 -2.33 0.70 11.43
C THR A 108 -1.90 -0.06 12.68
N GLN A 109 -1.01 0.51 13.49
CA GLN A 109 -0.60 -0.08 14.76
C GLN A 109 -1.23 0.74 15.88
N SER A 110 -2.23 0.15 16.53
CA SER A 110 -2.86 0.70 17.75
C SER A 110 -3.55 2.07 17.58
N MET A 111 -3.80 2.53 16.36
CA MET A 111 -4.48 3.80 16.07
C MET A 111 -5.75 3.58 15.27
N ILE A 112 -6.73 4.48 15.41
CA ILE A 112 -7.95 4.45 14.59
C ILE A 112 -7.73 5.32 13.35
N LEU A 113 -7.85 4.73 12.16
CA LEU A 113 -7.83 5.50 10.91
C LEU A 113 -9.17 6.20 10.70
N ARG A 114 -9.14 7.52 10.50
CA ARG A 114 -10.34 8.29 10.16
C ARG A 114 -10.44 8.49 8.65
N LYS A 115 -11.59 8.17 8.06
CA LYS A 115 -11.81 8.37 6.62
C LYS A 115 -11.71 9.85 6.23
N ARG A 116 -10.87 10.14 5.24
CA ARG A 116 -10.80 11.44 4.55
C ARG A 116 -11.85 11.49 3.45
N ARG A 117 -12.76 12.47 3.50
CA ARG A 117 -13.83 12.66 2.51
C ARG A 117 -13.25 13.08 1.15
N GLY A 118 -13.85 12.61 0.05
CA GLY A 118 -13.42 12.95 -1.31
C GLY A 118 -12.22 12.16 -1.84
N PHE A 119 -11.66 11.24 -1.04
CA PHE A 119 -10.50 10.42 -1.44
C PHE A 119 -10.83 8.93 -1.45
N PRO A 120 -10.21 8.13 -2.32
CA PRO A 120 -10.43 6.69 -2.38
C PRO A 120 -10.01 5.98 -1.09
N SER A 121 -10.89 5.14 -0.52
CA SER A 121 -10.63 4.35 0.70
C SER A 121 -9.51 3.33 0.53
N TYR A 122 -9.27 2.86 -0.70
CA TYR A 122 -8.25 1.88 -1.02
C TYR A 122 -6.81 2.45 -1.05
N THR A 123 -6.61 3.68 -0.62
CA THR A 123 -5.30 4.35 -0.61
C THR A 123 -5.04 4.99 0.74
N TRP A 124 -3.77 5.13 1.09
CA TRP A 124 -3.37 5.85 2.30
C TRP A 124 -3.91 7.30 2.35
N THR A 125 -4.03 7.98 1.19
CA THR A 125 -4.59 9.34 1.12
C THR A 125 -6.07 9.40 1.51
N GLY A 126 -6.74 8.26 1.44
CA GLY A 126 -8.11 8.07 1.89
C GLY A 126 -8.30 8.16 3.39
N TRP A 127 -7.22 8.23 4.17
CA TRP A 127 -7.25 8.14 5.62
C TRP A 127 -6.47 9.27 6.28
N ILE A 128 -6.76 9.48 7.57
CA ILE A 128 -6.05 10.36 8.49
C ILE A 128 -5.59 9.47 9.64
N GLY A 129 -4.29 9.47 9.89
CA GLY A 129 -3.64 8.58 10.84
C GLY A 129 -2.46 7.84 10.20
N ARG A 130 -1.60 7.28 11.05
CA ARG A 130 -0.40 6.56 10.62
C ARG A 130 -0.79 5.26 9.92
N VAL A 131 -0.35 5.11 8.68
CA VAL A 131 -0.43 3.86 7.90
C VAL A 131 0.91 3.12 7.97
N ILE A 132 0.86 1.81 7.98
CA ILE A 132 2.03 0.93 7.95
C ILE A 132 1.83 -0.01 6.77
N CYS A 133 2.87 -0.18 5.97
CA CYS A 133 2.89 -1.09 4.84
C CYS A 133 3.89 -2.19 5.13
N ASP A 134 3.41 -3.43 5.26
CA ASP A 134 4.28 -4.57 5.44
C ASP A 134 4.97 -4.89 4.12
N ASN A 135 6.29 -4.92 4.16
CA ASN A 135 7.12 -5.42 3.09
C ASN A 135 7.90 -6.63 3.60
N SER A 136 7.88 -7.71 2.85
CA SER A 136 8.67 -8.90 3.19
C SER A 136 10.02 -8.84 2.50
N THR A 137 11.04 -9.47 3.10
CA THR A 137 12.35 -9.67 2.45
C THR A 137 12.25 -10.47 1.14
N GLU A 138 11.15 -11.20 0.96
CA GLU A 138 10.84 -12.02 -0.21
C GLU A 138 9.67 -11.41 -1.03
N THR A 139 9.62 -10.08 -1.12
CA THR A 139 8.48 -9.37 -1.76
C THR A 139 8.20 -9.86 -3.19
N ASN A 140 9.22 -10.19 -3.98
CA ASN A 140 9.00 -10.72 -5.34
C ASN A 140 8.31 -12.09 -5.34
N ASP A 141 8.71 -13.00 -4.47
CA ASP A 141 8.06 -14.31 -4.33
C ASP A 141 6.65 -14.15 -3.79
N TRP A 142 6.45 -13.24 -2.83
CA TRP A 142 5.12 -12.90 -2.33
C TRP A 142 4.20 -12.36 -3.44
N LEU A 143 4.67 -11.39 -4.23
CA LEU A 143 3.92 -10.85 -5.36
C LEU A 143 3.64 -11.92 -6.43
N ARG A 144 4.54 -12.88 -6.63
CA ARG A 144 4.38 -13.96 -7.60
C ARG A 144 3.37 -15.02 -7.16
N PHE A 145 3.44 -15.45 -5.91
CA PHE A 145 2.74 -16.65 -5.43
C PHE A 145 1.56 -16.39 -4.50
N HIS A 146 1.49 -15.20 -3.91
CA HIS A 146 0.50 -14.85 -2.89
C HIS A 146 -0.45 -13.72 -3.30
N THR A 147 -0.32 -13.19 -4.53
CA THR A 147 -1.24 -12.16 -5.07
C THR A 147 -1.92 -12.63 -6.36
N TRP A 148 -3.10 -13.23 -6.23
CA TRP A 148 -3.85 -13.80 -7.37
C TRP A 148 -4.88 -12.83 -7.97
N ILE A 149 -5.19 -11.73 -7.28
CA ILE A 149 -6.16 -10.74 -7.73
C ILE A 149 -5.50 -9.84 -8.79
N ILE A 150 -6.15 -9.71 -9.94
CA ILE A 150 -5.79 -8.70 -10.94
C ILE A 150 -6.64 -7.46 -10.67
N TRP A 151 -5.98 -6.36 -10.32
CA TRP A 151 -6.64 -5.11 -10.00
C TRP A 151 -6.88 -4.26 -11.25
N TYR A 152 -8.07 -3.69 -11.33
CA TYR A 152 -8.49 -2.80 -12.40
C TYR A 152 -8.93 -1.44 -11.86
N LYS A 153 -8.67 -0.40 -12.64
CA LYS A 153 -9.21 0.94 -12.43
C LYS A 153 -10.38 1.16 -13.38
N ARG A 154 -11.51 1.62 -12.84
CA ARG A 154 -12.70 2.00 -13.60
C ARG A 154 -12.89 3.51 -13.57
N SER A 155 -13.01 4.13 -14.74
CA SER A 155 -13.32 5.56 -14.86
C SER A 155 -14.80 5.84 -14.59
N SER A 156 -15.16 7.12 -14.41
CA SER A 156 -16.56 7.56 -14.30
C SER A 156 -17.39 7.21 -15.55
N ALA A 157 -16.75 7.13 -16.73
CA ALA A 157 -17.37 6.65 -17.97
C ALA A 157 -17.55 5.11 -18.02
N GLY A 158 -17.12 4.39 -16.99
CA GLY A 158 -17.23 2.94 -16.89
C GLY A 158 -16.11 2.15 -17.60
N ILE A 159 -15.14 2.83 -18.22
CA ILE A 159 -14.02 2.18 -18.90
C ILE A 159 -13.09 1.55 -17.85
N THR A 160 -12.79 0.27 -18.04
CA THR A 160 -11.97 -0.53 -17.13
C THR A 160 -10.62 -0.84 -17.76
N ASN A 161 -9.52 -0.61 -17.03
CA ASN A 161 -8.16 -0.95 -17.44
C ASN A 161 -7.39 -1.60 -16.29
N PRO A 162 -6.43 -2.50 -16.56
CA PRO A 162 -5.57 -3.03 -15.50
C PRO A 162 -4.78 -1.89 -14.82
N ILE A 163 -4.53 -2.03 -13.52
CA ILE A 163 -3.65 -1.12 -12.77
C ILE A 163 -2.20 -1.32 -13.20
N TRP A 164 -1.80 -2.57 -13.42
CA TRP A 164 -0.47 -2.96 -13.85
C TRP A 164 -0.55 -3.86 -15.07
N ASP A 165 0.20 -3.46 -16.10
CA ASP A 165 0.47 -4.26 -17.28
C ASP A 165 1.97 -4.14 -17.56
N ILE A 166 2.69 -5.26 -17.39
CA ILE A 166 4.14 -5.31 -17.60
C ILE A 166 4.50 -5.12 -19.08
N VAL A 167 3.64 -5.57 -20.00
CA VAL A 167 3.89 -5.47 -21.44
C VAL A 167 3.71 -4.04 -21.92
N ALA A 168 2.81 -3.29 -21.29
CA ALA A 168 2.61 -1.87 -21.59
C ALA A 168 3.65 -0.95 -20.91
N ASN A 169 4.61 -1.50 -20.16
CA ASN A 169 5.56 -0.72 -19.36
C ASN A 169 7.02 -1.05 -19.70
N ASP A 170 7.47 -0.56 -20.85
CA ASP A 170 8.80 -0.81 -21.41
C ASP A 170 9.96 -0.37 -20.49
N SER A 171 9.71 0.55 -19.56
CA SER A 171 10.73 1.03 -18.62
C SER A 171 10.99 0.07 -17.46
N PHE A 172 10.05 -0.85 -17.19
CA PHE A 172 10.17 -1.79 -16.10
C PHE A 172 11.09 -2.95 -16.47
N PRO A 173 12.15 -3.24 -15.67
CA PRO A 173 13.12 -4.26 -16.00
C PRO A 173 12.58 -5.65 -15.62
N ALA A 174 11.71 -6.20 -16.46
CA ALA A 174 10.97 -7.44 -16.19
C ALA A 174 11.87 -8.64 -15.83
N HIS A 175 13.09 -8.69 -16.37
CA HIS A 175 14.04 -9.79 -16.16
C HIS A 175 15.02 -9.58 -14.99
N ASP A 176 14.99 -8.40 -14.35
CA ASP A 176 15.87 -8.07 -13.23
C ASP A 176 15.16 -8.37 -11.91
N GLU A 177 15.47 -9.52 -11.29
CA GLU A 177 14.88 -9.95 -10.01
C GLU A 177 15.32 -9.09 -8.81
N SER A 178 16.33 -8.22 -8.97
CA SER A 178 16.70 -7.25 -7.93
C SER A 178 15.68 -6.10 -7.81
N VAL A 179 14.89 -5.87 -8.87
CA VAL A 179 13.81 -4.90 -8.86
C VAL A 179 12.53 -5.57 -8.34
N LEU A 180 11.81 -4.91 -7.43
CA LEU A 180 10.57 -5.44 -6.89
C LEU A 180 9.37 -5.10 -7.78
N GLY A 181 8.55 -6.09 -8.11
CA GLY A 181 7.28 -5.88 -8.81
C GLY A 181 6.65 -7.12 -9.41
N TYR A 182 5.39 -7.00 -9.86
CA TYR A 182 4.70 -8.10 -10.51
C TYR A 182 5.36 -8.49 -11.83
N ARG A 183 5.64 -9.79 -11.95
CA ARG A 183 6.05 -10.45 -13.20
C ARG A 183 4.97 -11.44 -13.60
N GLU A 184 5.27 -12.72 -13.46
CA GLU A 184 4.30 -13.79 -13.52
C GLU A 184 3.51 -13.82 -12.21
N ARG A 185 2.18 -13.92 -12.28
CA ARG A 185 1.34 -14.18 -11.10
C ARG A 185 0.75 -15.57 -11.23
N SER A 186 0.96 -16.40 -10.22
CA SER A 186 0.25 -17.67 -10.17
C SER A 186 -1.22 -17.40 -9.89
N GLY A 187 -2.11 -17.99 -10.70
CA GLY A 187 -3.52 -18.07 -10.34
C GLY A 187 -3.74 -18.92 -9.08
N PHE A 188 -4.99 -19.08 -8.67
CA PHE A 188 -5.34 -20.02 -7.60
C PHE A 188 -4.69 -21.40 -7.85
N GLY A 189 -3.97 -21.90 -6.84
CA GLY A 189 -3.05 -23.03 -6.92
C GLY A 189 -3.50 -24.21 -7.80
N VAL A 190 -2.59 -24.67 -8.65
CA VAL A 190 -2.75 -25.58 -9.80
C VAL A 190 -3.10 -27.04 -9.42
N ARG A 191 -3.65 -27.32 -8.24
CA ARG A 191 -3.97 -28.73 -7.90
C ARG A 191 -5.21 -29.27 -8.62
N HIS A 192 -6.18 -28.41 -8.96
CA HIS A 192 -7.30 -28.78 -9.84
C HIS A 192 -7.69 -27.57 -10.69
N CYS A 193 -7.36 -27.63 -11.99
CA CYS A 193 -7.67 -26.58 -12.97
C CYS A 193 -9.19 -26.51 -13.17
N ILE A 194 -9.86 -25.71 -12.35
CA ILE A 194 -11.22 -25.27 -12.66
C ILE A 194 -11.05 -24.18 -13.73
N GLN A 195 -11.33 -24.52 -14.98
CA GLN A 195 -11.14 -23.61 -16.13
C GLN A 195 -12.01 -22.33 -16.06
N SER A 196 -12.97 -22.28 -15.14
CA SER A 196 -13.86 -21.14 -14.92
C SER A 196 -13.39 -20.14 -13.85
N LEU A 197 -12.20 -20.29 -13.26
CA LEU A 197 -11.64 -19.36 -12.25
C LEU A 197 -11.09 -18.07 -12.87
N ARG A 198 -11.81 -17.42 -13.79
CA ARG A 198 -11.34 -16.19 -14.44
C ARG A 198 -11.55 -14.99 -13.52
N THR A 199 -10.45 -14.35 -13.10
CA THR A 199 -10.43 -13.04 -12.42
C THR A 199 -10.38 -11.86 -13.40
N THR A 200 -10.69 -12.13 -14.68
CA THR A 200 -10.76 -11.13 -15.75
C THR A 200 -12.17 -10.55 -15.88
N PRO A 201 -12.32 -9.32 -16.41
CA PRO A 201 -13.62 -8.69 -16.62
C PRO A 201 -14.58 -9.61 -17.40
N SER A 202 -15.68 -10.02 -16.76
CA SER A 202 -16.74 -10.80 -17.40
C SER A 202 -17.96 -9.95 -17.73
N ASP A 203 -18.28 -8.97 -16.88
CA ASP A 203 -19.48 -8.16 -16.95
C ASP A 203 -19.21 -6.72 -16.49
N ASN A 204 -19.98 -5.77 -17.01
CA ASN A 204 -20.00 -4.41 -16.50
C ASN A 204 -20.93 -4.34 -15.28
N PRO A 205 -20.42 -4.17 -14.05
CA PRO A 205 -21.29 -4.11 -12.89
C PRO A 205 -22.18 -2.86 -12.97
N ILE A 206 -23.49 -3.09 -12.84
CA ILE A 206 -24.50 -2.05 -12.71
C ILE A 206 -24.37 -1.50 -11.28
N SER A 207 -23.77 -0.33 -11.12
CA SER A 207 -23.79 0.39 -9.85
C SER A 207 -25.06 1.25 -9.82
N SER A 208 -25.84 1.13 -8.75
CA SER A 208 -26.98 2.01 -8.48
C SER A 208 -26.57 3.36 -7.89
N ARG A 209 -25.30 3.52 -7.52
CA ARG A 209 -24.74 4.76 -6.97
C ARG A 209 -23.97 5.52 -8.03
N ASP A 210 -24.09 6.84 -7.99
CA ASP A 210 -23.24 7.74 -8.76
C ASP A 210 -21.77 7.44 -8.46
N PRO A 211 -20.92 7.30 -9.49
CA PRO A 211 -19.51 7.05 -9.28
C PRO A 211 -18.88 8.26 -8.56
N PRO A 212 -17.94 8.04 -7.65
CA PRO A 212 -17.19 9.14 -7.05
C PRO A 212 -16.36 9.88 -8.10
N ASP A 213 -15.93 11.11 -7.78
CA ASP A 213 -15.07 11.94 -8.65
C ASP A 213 -13.63 11.40 -8.82
N TYR A 214 -13.36 10.20 -8.30
CA TYR A 214 -12.09 9.50 -8.46
C TYR A 214 -12.32 8.11 -9.09
N PRO A 215 -11.32 7.56 -9.82
CA PRO A 215 -11.40 6.21 -10.37
C PRO A 215 -11.76 5.17 -9.30
N MET A 216 -12.60 4.21 -9.63
CA MET A 216 -12.94 3.11 -8.73
C MET A 216 -11.95 1.96 -8.88
N LEU A 217 -11.59 1.34 -7.76
CA LEU A 217 -10.88 0.05 -7.76
C LEU A 217 -11.89 -1.06 -8.02
N GLN A 218 -11.59 -1.93 -8.97
CA GLN A 218 -12.45 -3.03 -9.38
C GLN A 218 -11.61 -4.29 -9.57
N PHE A 219 -12.19 -5.44 -9.22
CA PHE A 219 -11.59 -6.74 -9.41
C PHE A 219 -12.69 -7.79 -9.59
N TRP A 220 -12.31 -8.93 -10.16
CA TRP A 220 -13.17 -10.10 -10.24
C TRP A 220 -12.51 -11.19 -9.42
N THR A 221 -13.31 -11.81 -8.57
CA THR A 221 -12.89 -12.92 -7.73
C THR A 221 -14.01 -13.94 -7.68
N MET A 222 -13.78 -15.01 -6.93
CA MET A 222 -14.73 -16.06 -6.73
C MET A 222 -15.30 -16.04 -5.32
N ALA A 223 -16.59 -16.31 -5.24
CA ALA A 223 -17.24 -16.70 -4.01
C ALA A 223 -17.37 -18.23 -4.00
N LEU A 224 -17.03 -18.84 -2.88
CA LEU A 224 -17.19 -20.27 -2.64
C LEU A 224 -18.07 -20.43 -1.41
N ASP A 225 -19.15 -21.19 -1.55
CA ASP A 225 -20.04 -21.53 -0.43
C ASP A 225 -19.61 -22.86 0.17
N PHE A 226 -19.33 -22.85 1.46
CA PHE A 226 -18.87 -24.03 2.20
C PHE A 226 -19.84 -24.37 3.34
N THR A 227 -20.07 -25.67 3.53
CA THR A 227 -20.69 -26.17 4.76
C THR A 227 -19.61 -26.35 5.82
N ILE A 228 -19.80 -25.77 7.00
CA ILE A 228 -18.84 -25.85 8.09
C ILE A 228 -19.41 -26.57 9.32
N SER A 229 -18.53 -27.20 10.11
CA SER A 229 -18.83 -27.77 11.42
C SER A 229 -17.85 -27.23 12.46
N TRP A 230 -18.37 -26.53 13.47
CA TRP A 230 -17.56 -25.91 14.51
C TRP A 230 -16.73 -26.94 15.27
N SER A 231 -15.42 -26.68 15.37
CA SER A 231 -14.50 -27.48 16.18
C SER A 231 -14.18 -26.81 17.50
N ASP A 232 -13.99 -25.49 17.45
CA ASP A 232 -13.74 -24.67 18.63
C ASP A 232 -14.34 -23.28 18.39
N VAL A 233 -15.47 -23.03 19.05
CA VAL A 233 -16.21 -21.77 18.91
C VAL A 233 -15.42 -20.61 19.53
N MET A 234 -14.70 -20.85 20.62
CA MET A 234 -13.96 -19.81 21.35
C MET A 234 -12.80 -19.29 20.52
N ASN A 235 -12.12 -20.19 19.80
CA ASN A 235 -11.01 -19.83 18.91
C ASN A 235 -11.46 -19.57 17.46
N GLY A 236 -12.78 -19.50 17.19
CA GLY A 236 -13.31 -19.22 15.86
C GLY A 236 -12.88 -20.23 14.79
N THR A 237 -12.67 -21.51 15.16
CA THR A 237 -12.23 -22.54 14.22
C THR A 237 -13.33 -23.55 13.88
N ALA A 238 -13.42 -23.90 12.60
CA ALA A 238 -14.37 -24.88 12.07
C ALA A 238 -13.72 -25.79 11.02
N TYR A 239 -14.30 -26.98 10.84
CA TYR A 239 -13.99 -27.86 9.73
C TYR A 239 -14.86 -27.54 8.52
N VAL A 240 -14.28 -27.54 7.34
CA VAL A 240 -15.03 -27.53 6.07
C VAL A 240 -15.48 -28.96 5.77
N LEU A 241 -16.74 -29.13 5.42
CA LEU A 241 -17.35 -30.41 5.07
C LEU A 241 -17.51 -30.52 3.54
N ASP A 242 -17.27 -31.71 3.02
CA ASP A 242 -17.63 -32.05 1.65
C ASP A 242 -19.14 -32.33 1.51
N ARG A 243 -19.57 -32.69 0.30
CA ARG A 243 -20.98 -33.01 -0.01
C ARG A 243 -21.52 -34.23 0.75
N SER A 244 -20.64 -35.10 1.26
CA SER A 244 -20.99 -36.28 2.03
C SER A 244 -20.94 -36.02 3.55
N GLY A 245 -20.64 -34.79 3.98
CA GLY A 245 -20.47 -34.42 5.39
C GLY A 245 -19.10 -34.82 5.97
N ILE A 246 -18.13 -35.22 5.14
CA ILE A 246 -16.79 -35.60 5.58
C ILE A 246 -15.92 -34.34 5.68
N LYS A 247 -15.13 -34.26 6.75
CA LYS A 247 -14.19 -33.15 6.98
C LYS A 247 -13.10 -33.18 5.90
N CYS A 248 -13.00 -32.11 5.11
CA CYS A 248 -12.06 -32.00 3.99
C CYS A 248 -11.16 -30.76 4.08
N GLY A 249 -11.36 -29.91 5.08
CA GLY A 249 -10.54 -28.74 5.32
C GLY A 249 -10.79 -28.12 6.70
N LYS A 250 -10.06 -27.04 7.00
CA LYS A 250 -10.23 -26.24 8.20
C LYS A 250 -10.28 -24.78 7.81
N VAL A 251 -11.17 -24.03 8.48
CA VAL A 251 -11.24 -22.57 8.41
C VAL A 251 -11.07 -22.04 9.83
N ALA A 252 -10.38 -20.92 9.96
CA ALA A 252 -10.27 -20.16 11.18
C ALA A 252 -10.60 -18.70 10.86
N MET A 253 -11.24 -18.00 11.79
CA MET A 253 -11.38 -16.55 11.72
C MET A 253 -10.08 -15.93 12.22
N ASP A 254 -9.51 -15.02 11.44
CA ASP A 254 -8.33 -14.25 11.84
C ASP A 254 -8.74 -13.23 12.90
N GLY A 255 -8.63 -13.61 14.17
CA GLY A 255 -8.97 -12.78 15.32
C GLY A 255 -10.48 -12.53 15.44
N LEU A 256 -11.06 -12.91 16.58
CA LEU A 256 -12.21 -12.14 17.06
C LEU A 256 -11.61 -10.78 17.41
N GLU A 257 -11.81 -9.77 16.56
CA GLU A 257 -11.68 -8.39 17.02
C GLU A 257 -12.60 -8.32 18.23
N ASP A 258 -12.01 -8.21 19.43
CA ASP A 258 -12.71 -7.84 20.64
C ASP A 258 -13.27 -6.44 20.32
N ASP A 259 -14.46 -6.41 19.74
CA ASP A 259 -15.32 -5.25 19.71
C ASP A 259 -15.62 -4.96 21.19
N GLY A 260 -14.71 -4.22 21.84
CA GLY A 260 -14.80 -3.73 23.20
C GLY A 260 -15.92 -2.71 23.36
N PHE A 261 -17.13 -3.07 22.94
CA PHE A 261 -18.37 -2.41 23.28
C PHE A 261 -18.92 -3.04 24.55
N PHE A 262 -18.36 -2.63 25.68
CA PHE A 262 -19.07 -2.50 26.96
C PHE A 262 -18.64 -1.20 27.65
#